data_AF-A0A966U1V2-F1
#
_entry.id   AF-A0A966U1V2-F1
#
_cell.length_a   1.000
_cell.length_b   1.000
_cell.length_c   1.000
_cell.angle_alpha   90.00
_cell.angle_beta   90.00
_cell.angle_gamma   90.00
#
_symmetry.space_group_name_H-M   'P 1'
#
loop_
_entity.id
_entity.type
_entity.pdbx_description
1 polymer ?
#
loop_
_entity_poly.entity_id
_entity_poly.type
_entity_poly.pdbx_seq_one_letter_code
_entity_poly.pdbx_strand_id
1 'polypeptide(L)'
;MASSKKSKPKTQAKRIGVALSGGLDSVVLLDAVCKAYPHDAVYALHVHHGLQTQADEWLLFCERLAKRYRIDFDFRLVHLPITANIEAHARQARYEALLGLCDQHQLDHLLFAHHQHDQAETVLLQLLRGAGPAGLAGMPPHKELQTPNGRTVQVWRPLLEQDRTQLQIYAKQHKLSWVEDPSNQNTRYRRNAIRKKILPELEQIQGGAIA
;
A
#
# COMPACT_ATOMS: atom_id res chain seq x y z
N MET A 1 -16.53 -43.86 32.30
CA MET A 1 -16.38 -42.45 32.70
C MET A 1 -15.60 -41.74 31.60
N ALA A 2 -16.24 -40.77 30.95
CA ALA A 2 -15.76 -40.16 29.72
C ALA A 2 -14.55 -39.23 29.95
N SER A 3 -13.50 -39.45 29.17
CA SER A 3 -12.30 -38.61 29.12
C SER A 3 -12.64 -37.30 28.40
N SER A 4 -12.64 -36.20 29.15
CA SER A 4 -12.82 -34.85 28.60
C SER A 4 -11.51 -34.40 27.94
N LYS A 5 -11.40 -34.59 26.63
CA LYS A 5 -10.36 -33.96 25.81
C LYS A 5 -10.65 -32.46 25.74
N LYS A 6 -10.00 -31.67 26.61
CA LYS A 6 -9.92 -30.21 26.43
C LYS A 6 -9.22 -29.92 25.11
N SER A 7 -9.98 -29.49 24.10
CA SER A 7 -9.44 -28.96 22.86
C SER A 7 -8.63 -27.71 23.18
N LYS A 8 -7.33 -27.72 22.86
CA LYS A 8 -6.51 -26.50 22.87
C LYS A 8 -7.13 -25.49 21.88
N PRO A 9 -7.19 -24.20 22.21
CA PRO A 9 -7.63 -23.20 21.25
C PRO A 9 -6.67 -23.23 20.06
N LYS A 10 -7.19 -23.43 18.85
CA LYS A 10 -6.41 -23.25 17.62
C LYS A 10 -5.97 -21.79 17.61
N THR A 11 -4.68 -21.52 17.74
CA THR A 11 -4.12 -20.21 17.41
C THR A 11 -4.47 -19.95 15.95
N GLN A 12 -5.43 -19.06 15.72
CA GLN A 12 -5.81 -18.64 14.38
C GLN A 12 -4.55 -18.08 13.70
N ALA A 13 -4.17 -18.64 12.55
CA ALA A 13 -3.01 -18.15 11.81
C ALA A 13 -3.26 -16.68 11.46
N LYS A 14 -2.31 -15.80 11.79
CA LYS A 14 -2.44 -14.37 11.56
C LYS A 14 -2.62 -14.11 10.06
N ARG A 15 -3.63 -13.32 9.70
CA ARG A 15 -4.03 -13.08 8.30
C ARG A 15 -3.51 -11.73 7.81
N ILE A 16 -3.01 -11.73 6.58
CA ILE A 16 -2.25 -10.62 6.00
C ILE A 16 -3.01 -10.02 4.83
N GLY A 17 -3.41 -8.76 4.93
CA GLY A 17 -3.88 -7.96 3.80
C GLY A 17 -2.73 -7.25 3.10
N VAL A 18 -2.67 -7.32 1.78
CA VAL A 18 -1.74 -6.56 0.94
C VAL A 18 -2.55 -5.51 0.17
N ALA A 19 -2.24 -4.23 0.37
CA ALA A 19 -2.87 -3.14 -0.35
C ALA A 19 -2.39 -3.11 -1.82
N LEU A 20 -3.17 -3.70 -2.72
CA LEU A 20 -2.85 -3.91 -4.13
C LEU A 20 -3.48 -2.81 -5.00
N SER A 21 -2.68 -1.86 -5.49
CA SER A 21 -3.15 -0.86 -6.46
C SER A 21 -3.03 -1.32 -7.92
N GLY A 22 -2.27 -2.38 -8.17
CA GLY A 22 -1.94 -2.87 -9.52
C GLY A 22 -0.68 -2.22 -10.11
N GLY A 23 -0.14 -1.18 -9.48
CA GLY A 23 1.12 -0.56 -9.87
C GLY A 23 2.35 -1.37 -9.41
N LEU A 24 3.50 -1.07 -10.01
CA LEU A 24 4.80 -1.74 -9.80
C LEU A 24 5.04 -2.13 -8.33
N ASP A 25 5.07 -1.16 -7.43
CA ASP A 25 5.50 -1.37 -6.04
C ASP A 25 4.55 -2.33 -5.32
N SER A 26 3.24 -2.19 -5.56
CA SER A 26 2.23 -3.08 -4.97
C SER A 26 2.27 -4.50 -5.52
N VAL A 27 2.63 -4.67 -6.79
CA VAL A 27 2.81 -5.98 -7.43
C VAL A 27 4.07 -6.67 -6.90
N VAL A 28 5.17 -5.93 -6.74
CA VAL A 28 6.42 -6.44 -6.14
C VAL A 28 6.17 -6.89 -4.70
N LEU A 29 5.47 -6.07 -3.91
CA LEU A 29 5.10 -6.43 -2.54
C LEU A 29 4.25 -7.70 -2.50
N LEU A 30 3.24 -7.79 -3.37
CA LEU A 30 2.37 -8.97 -3.42
C LEU A 30 3.16 -10.24 -3.73
N ASP A 31 4.02 -10.19 -4.75
CA ASP A 31 4.83 -11.32 -5.16
C ASP A 31 5.78 -11.79 -4.04
N ALA A 32 6.45 -10.84 -3.35
CA ALA A 32 7.30 -11.15 -2.22
C ALA A 32 6.54 -11.78 -1.05
N VAL A 33 5.35 -11.26 -0.72
CA VAL A 33 4.49 -11.80 0.35
C VAL A 33 3.98 -13.20 -0.01
N CYS A 34 3.53 -13.42 -1.24
CA CYS A 34 3.02 -14.74 -1.66
C CYS A 34 4.12 -15.81 -1.72
N LYS A 35 5.39 -15.43 -1.86
CA LYS A 35 6.53 -16.35 -1.74
C LYS A 35 6.90 -16.67 -0.28
N ALA A 36 6.66 -15.72 0.63
CA ALA A 36 7.05 -15.85 2.04
C ALA A 36 5.98 -16.50 2.91
N TYR A 37 4.71 -16.45 2.51
CA TYR A 37 3.57 -16.90 3.30
C TYR A 37 2.68 -17.89 2.54
N PRO A 38 1.99 -18.81 3.25
CA PRO A 38 0.94 -19.64 2.67
C PRO A 38 -0.16 -18.81 2.01
N HIS A 39 -0.69 -19.30 0.89
CA HIS A 39 -1.71 -18.61 0.10
C HIS A 39 -3.01 -18.34 0.88
N ASP A 40 -3.41 -19.23 1.79
CA ASP A 40 -4.59 -19.10 2.65
C ASP A 40 -4.44 -18.06 3.77
N ALA A 41 -3.22 -17.57 4.01
CA ALA A 41 -2.94 -16.49 4.95
C ALA A 41 -2.95 -15.09 4.31
N VAL A 42 -3.01 -14.99 2.98
CA VAL A 42 -2.82 -13.73 2.23
C VAL A 42 -4.10 -13.30 1.55
N TYR A 43 -4.41 -12.00 1.67
CA TYR A 43 -5.52 -11.31 1.01
C TYR A 43 -4.96 -10.16 0.18
N ALA A 44 -5.34 -10.09 -1.09
CA ALA A 44 -5.12 -8.90 -1.91
C ALA A 44 -6.33 -7.95 -1.77
N LEU A 45 -6.08 -6.70 -1.36
CA LEU A 45 -7.12 -5.70 -1.14
C LEU A 45 -6.95 -4.52 -2.10
N HIS A 46 -7.95 -4.27 -2.93
CA HIS A 46 -7.94 -3.17 -3.89
C HIS A 46 -8.90 -2.03 -3.50
N VAL A 47 -8.51 -0.78 -3.77
CA VAL A 47 -9.40 0.37 -3.63
C VAL A 47 -9.63 0.98 -5.01
N HIS A 48 -10.86 0.84 -5.49
CA HIS A 48 -11.31 1.44 -6.72
C HIS A 48 -11.78 2.87 -6.45
N HIS A 49 -10.96 3.85 -6.81
CA HIS A 49 -11.23 5.27 -6.61
C HIS A 49 -12.28 5.91 -7.54
N GLY A 50 -12.70 5.25 -8.62
CA GLY A 50 -13.73 5.77 -9.54
C GLY A 50 -13.33 7.03 -10.31
N LEU A 51 -12.07 7.47 -10.22
CA LEU A 51 -11.61 8.74 -10.81
C LEU A 51 -11.17 8.60 -12.28
N GLN A 52 -10.82 7.39 -12.73
CA GLN A 52 -10.24 7.13 -14.03
C GLN A 52 -11.13 6.20 -14.83
N THR A 53 -11.22 6.44 -16.14
CA THR A 53 -11.97 5.56 -17.05
C THR A 53 -11.38 4.16 -17.13
N GLN A 54 -10.06 4.01 -16.95
CA GLN A 54 -9.39 2.70 -16.91
C GLN A 54 -9.44 2.01 -15.53
N ALA A 55 -10.05 2.61 -14.51
CA ALA A 55 -10.02 2.05 -13.15
C ALA A 55 -10.65 0.64 -13.08
N ASP A 56 -11.66 0.36 -13.91
CA ASP A 56 -12.27 -0.97 -14.03
C ASP A 56 -11.27 -2.01 -14.56
N GLU A 57 -10.41 -1.63 -15.53
CA GLU A 57 -9.38 -2.53 -16.05
C GLU A 57 -8.33 -2.86 -14.99
N TRP A 58 -8.05 -1.93 -14.08
CA TRP A 58 -7.09 -2.11 -13.00
C TRP A 58 -7.63 -3.03 -11.92
N LEU A 59 -8.93 -2.94 -11.63
CA LEU A 59 -9.63 -3.90 -10.77
C LEU A 59 -9.54 -5.31 -11.36
N LEU A 60 -9.89 -5.49 -12.64
CA LEU A 60 -9.79 -6.77 -13.33
C LEU A 60 -8.35 -7.30 -13.37
N PHE A 61 -7.36 -6.42 -13.54
CA PHE A 61 -5.95 -6.79 -13.45
C PHE A 61 -5.61 -7.34 -12.06
N CYS A 62 -5.99 -6.64 -10.99
CA CYS A 62 -5.71 -7.04 -9.62
C CYS A 62 -6.39 -8.38 -9.25
N GLU A 63 -7.65 -8.55 -9.65
CA GLU A 63 -8.39 -9.80 -9.44
C GLU A 63 -7.73 -10.99 -10.14
N ARG A 64 -7.35 -10.83 -11.42
CA ARG A 64 -6.61 -11.87 -12.16
C ARG A 64 -5.28 -12.20 -11.52
N LEU A 65 -4.57 -11.20 -10.99
CA LEU A 65 -3.30 -11.38 -10.31
C LEU A 65 -3.49 -12.20 -9.03
N ALA A 66 -4.48 -11.87 -8.19
CA ALA A 66 -4.79 -12.63 -7.00
C ALA A 66 -5.16 -14.09 -7.32
N LYS A 67 -5.97 -14.31 -8.36
CA LYS A 67 -6.31 -15.66 -8.85
C LYS A 67 -5.07 -16.45 -9.28
N ARG A 68 -4.08 -15.80 -9.91
CA ARG A 68 -2.81 -16.43 -10.31
C ARG A 68 -2.00 -16.91 -9.09
N TYR A 69 -1.98 -16.13 -8.01
CA TYR A 69 -1.33 -16.50 -6.76
C TYR A 69 -2.17 -17.45 -5.87
N ARG A 70 -3.43 -17.72 -6.25
CA ARG A 70 -4.39 -18.55 -5.48
C ARG A 70 -4.67 -17.99 -4.08
N ILE A 71 -4.70 -16.66 -3.99
CA ILE A 71 -5.01 -15.93 -2.75
C ILE A 71 -6.40 -15.32 -2.85
N ASP A 72 -6.97 -14.99 -1.70
CA ASP A 72 -8.25 -14.29 -1.65
C ASP A 72 -8.12 -12.83 -2.11
N PHE A 73 -9.20 -12.29 -2.67
CA PHE A 73 -9.27 -10.94 -3.21
C PHE A 73 -10.58 -10.26 -2.81
N ASP A 74 -10.50 -9.00 -2.39
CA ASP A 74 -11.68 -8.14 -2.23
C ASP A 74 -11.32 -6.69 -2.61
N PHE A 75 -12.32 -5.91 -2.95
CA PHE A 75 -12.16 -4.51 -3.29
C PHE A 75 -13.23 -3.62 -2.67
N ARG A 76 -12.94 -2.32 -2.66
CA ARG A 76 -13.91 -1.28 -2.30
C ARG A 76 -13.93 -0.17 -3.33
N LEU A 77 -15.13 0.14 -3.81
CA LEU A 77 -15.39 1.35 -4.57
C LEU A 77 -15.53 2.53 -3.60
N VAL A 78 -14.70 3.56 -3.77
CA VAL A 78 -14.80 4.81 -3.02
C VAL A 78 -15.22 5.93 -3.96
N HIS A 79 -16.14 6.77 -3.49
CA HIS A 79 -16.60 7.96 -4.21
C HIS A 79 -15.94 9.18 -3.58
N LEU A 80 -15.16 9.92 -4.37
CA LEU A 80 -14.42 11.07 -3.89
C LEU A 80 -15.02 12.37 -4.43
N PRO A 81 -15.29 13.37 -3.58
CA PRO A 81 -15.72 14.67 -4.04
C PRO A 81 -14.55 15.38 -4.75
N ILE A 82 -14.80 15.92 -5.94
CA ILE A 82 -13.80 16.67 -6.71
C ILE A 82 -13.60 18.04 -6.06
N THR A 83 -12.57 18.16 -5.22
CA THR A 83 -12.22 19.41 -4.52
C THR A 83 -10.71 19.69 -4.63
N ALA A 84 -10.27 20.89 -4.24
CA ALA A 84 -8.86 21.28 -4.27
C ALA A 84 -7.93 20.35 -3.44
N ASN A 85 -8.48 19.61 -2.48
CA ASN A 85 -7.73 18.68 -1.60
C ASN A 85 -7.95 17.20 -1.95
N ILE A 86 -8.31 16.90 -3.21
CA ILE A 86 -8.64 15.54 -3.65
C ILE A 86 -7.56 14.50 -3.31
N GLU A 87 -6.26 14.83 -3.35
CA GLU A 87 -5.17 13.88 -3.00
C GLU A 87 -5.23 13.45 -1.53
N ALA A 88 -5.47 14.39 -0.62
CA ALA A 88 -5.57 14.10 0.81
C ALA A 88 -6.83 13.29 1.11
N HIS A 89 -7.96 13.66 0.51
CA HIS A 89 -9.21 12.91 0.65
C HIS A 89 -9.12 11.50 0.05
N ALA A 90 -8.50 11.36 -1.13
CA ALA A 90 -8.26 10.06 -1.76
C ALA A 90 -7.42 9.14 -0.88
N ARG A 91 -6.35 9.69 -0.27
CA ARG A 91 -5.50 8.93 0.65
C ARG A 91 -6.28 8.51 1.90
N GLN A 92 -7.06 9.42 2.49
CA GLN A 92 -7.86 9.11 3.68
C GLN A 92 -8.90 8.03 3.37
N ALA A 93 -9.70 8.20 2.31
CA ALA A 93 -10.69 7.23 1.87
C ALA A 93 -10.07 5.85 1.56
N ARG A 94 -8.86 5.83 0.97
CA ARG A 94 -8.12 4.57 0.75
C ARG A 94 -7.80 3.86 2.06
N TYR A 95 -7.33 4.59 3.08
CA TYR A 95 -7.06 3.99 4.38
C TYR A 95 -8.33 3.46 5.04
N GLU A 96 -9.41 4.23 5.03
CA GLU A 96 -10.70 3.82 5.59
C GLU A 96 -11.26 2.58 4.89
N ALA A 97 -11.24 2.56 3.56
CA ALA A 97 -11.69 1.42 2.77
C ALA A 97 -10.88 0.14 3.06
N LEU A 98 -9.54 0.25 3.12
CA LEU A 98 -8.67 -0.88 3.43
C LEU A 98 -8.88 -1.38 4.86
N LEU A 99 -9.02 -0.49 5.84
CA LEU A 99 -9.28 -0.88 7.23
C LEU A 99 -10.66 -1.52 7.39
N GLY A 100 -11.68 -1.06 6.66
CA GLY A 100 -12.99 -1.70 6.61
C GLY A 100 -12.93 -3.11 6.00
N LEU A 101 -12.13 -3.30 4.94
CA LEU A 101 -11.87 -4.62 4.36
C LEU A 101 -11.12 -5.53 5.33
N CYS A 102 -10.09 -5.01 6.00
CA CYS A 102 -9.41 -5.75 7.06
C CYS A 102 -10.41 -6.20 8.09
N ASP A 103 -11.31 -5.32 8.55
CA ASP A 103 -12.30 -5.65 9.55
C ASP A 103 -13.21 -6.82 9.12
N GLN A 104 -13.84 -6.68 7.95
CA GLN A 104 -14.72 -7.70 7.36
C GLN A 104 -14.06 -9.08 7.28
N HIS A 105 -12.79 -9.12 6.88
CA HIS A 105 -12.05 -10.36 6.66
C HIS A 105 -11.19 -10.78 7.86
N GLN A 106 -11.34 -10.13 9.02
CA GLN A 106 -10.59 -10.48 10.24
C GLN A 106 -9.08 -10.52 10.00
N LEU A 107 -8.55 -9.57 9.23
CA LEU A 107 -7.11 -9.43 8.97
C LEU A 107 -6.44 -8.69 10.12
N ASP A 108 -5.31 -9.24 10.59
CA ASP A 108 -4.51 -8.68 11.70
C ASP A 108 -3.45 -7.69 11.19
N HIS A 109 -3.04 -7.87 9.93
CA HIS A 109 -1.95 -7.14 9.30
C HIS A 109 -2.38 -6.53 7.98
N LEU A 110 -1.94 -5.30 7.72
CA LEU A 110 -2.13 -4.60 6.44
C LEU A 110 -0.80 -4.06 5.94
N LEU A 111 -0.36 -4.51 4.77
CA LEU A 111 0.93 -4.14 4.18
C LEU A 111 0.71 -3.11 3.06
N PHE A 112 1.52 -2.05 3.07
CA PHE A 112 1.62 -1.07 1.99
C PHE A 112 3.00 -1.12 1.34
N ALA A 113 3.03 -0.94 0.02
CA ALA A 113 4.24 -0.90 -0.78
C ALA A 113 4.92 0.48 -0.78
N HIS A 114 4.94 1.16 0.38
CA HIS A 114 5.66 2.43 0.48
C HIS A 114 7.17 2.17 0.48
N HIS A 115 7.92 3.01 -0.23
CA HIS A 115 9.37 2.88 -0.42
C HIS A 115 10.12 4.20 -0.17
N GLN A 116 11.45 4.23 -0.34
CA GLN A 116 12.29 5.38 0.04
C GLN A 116 11.83 6.71 -0.58
N HIS A 117 11.45 6.72 -1.86
CA HIS A 117 10.95 7.96 -2.49
C HIS A 117 9.63 8.44 -1.87
N ASP A 118 8.72 7.54 -1.51
CA ASP A 118 7.49 7.94 -0.81
C ASP A 118 7.82 8.57 0.55
N GLN A 119 8.91 8.13 1.17
CA GLN A 119 9.42 8.70 2.41
C GLN A 119 9.94 10.11 2.19
N ALA A 120 10.84 10.31 1.21
CA ALA A 120 11.36 11.62 0.85
C ALA A 120 10.23 12.60 0.48
N GLU A 121 9.24 12.15 -0.30
CA GLU A 121 8.05 12.94 -0.61
C GLU A 121 7.27 13.35 0.63
N THR A 122 7.10 12.42 1.58
CA THR A 122 6.37 12.69 2.82
C THR A 122 7.11 13.72 3.67
N VAL A 123 8.42 13.57 3.84
CA VAL A 123 9.25 14.52 4.58
C VAL A 123 9.22 15.91 3.94
N LEU A 124 9.42 16.00 2.62
CA LEU A 124 9.38 17.27 1.90
C LEU A 124 8.01 17.94 1.95
N LEU A 125 6.92 17.17 1.81
CA LEU A 125 5.56 17.71 1.96
C LEU A 125 5.32 18.28 3.36
N GLN A 126 5.85 17.65 4.40
CA GLN A 126 5.70 18.15 5.77
C GLN A 126 6.60 19.36 6.02
N LEU A 127 7.82 19.38 5.47
CA LEU A 127 8.71 20.53 5.51
C LEU A 127 8.06 21.76 4.88
N LEU A 128 7.48 21.61 3.68
CA LEU A 128 6.77 22.69 2.98
C LEU A 128 5.50 23.18 3.71
N ARG A 129 5.01 22.43 4.70
CA ARG A 129 3.90 22.82 5.58
C ARG A 129 4.38 23.49 6.87
N GLY A 130 5.68 23.67 7.06
CA GLY A 130 6.26 24.22 8.28
C GLY A 130 6.25 23.24 9.46
N ALA A 131 6.31 21.93 9.19
CA ALA A 131 6.32 20.93 10.26
C ALA A 131 7.61 20.99 11.09
N GLY A 132 7.48 20.85 12.41
CA GLY A 132 8.62 20.69 13.31
C GLY A 132 9.25 19.28 13.24
N PRO A 133 10.27 18.98 14.08
CA PRO A 133 11.02 17.73 14.03
C PRO A 133 10.15 16.45 14.02
N ALA A 134 9.06 16.43 14.80
CA ALA A 134 8.13 15.30 14.83
C ALA A 134 7.44 15.04 13.48
N GLY A 135 7.12 16.09 12.71
CA GLY A 135 6.53 15.94 11.38
C GLY A 135 7.55 15.59 10.29
N LEU A 136 8.84 15.82 10.55
CA LEU A 136 9.95 15.44 9.67
C LEU A 136 10.45 14.00 9.89
N ALA A 137 9.95 13.30 10.91
CA ALA A 137 10.25 11.88 11.13
C ALA A 137 9.72 10.96 10.00
N GLY A 138 8.81 11.47 9.17
CA GLY A 138 8.22 10.75 8.05
C GLY A 138 7.35 9.56 8.47
N MET A 139 7.30 8.53 7.63
CA MET A 139 6.49 7.33 7.84
C MET A 139 7.25 6.31 8.71
N PRO A 140 6.65 5.80 9.79
CA PRO A 140 7.26 4.70 10.54
C PRO A 140 7.17 3.38 9.72
N PRO A 141 8.10 2.42 9.91
CA PRO A 141 8.05 1.13 9.22
C PRO A 141 6.79 0.32 9.56
N HIS A 142 6.23 0.55 10.74
CA HIS A 142 4.96 -0.03 11.16
C HIS A 142 4.20 0.88 12.14
N LYS A 143 2.88 0.70 12.24
CA LYS A 143 2.04 1.36 13.25
C LYS A 143 0.73 0.62 13.44
N GLU A 144 0.14 0.76 14.62
CA GLU A 144 -1.22 0.30 14.88
C GLU A 144 -2.25 1.32 14.38
N LEU A 145 -3.32 0.84 13.75
CA LEU A 145 -4.50 1.63 13.42
C LEU A 145 -5.77 0.91 13.89
N GLN A 146 -6.82 1.68 14.17
CA GLN A 146 -8.13 1.14 14.49
C GLN A 146 -8.98 1.04 13.23
N THR A 147 -9.66 -0.09 13.08
CA THR A 147 -10.73 -0.27 12.10
C THR A 147 -11.98 0.52 12.50
N PRO A 148 -12.96 0.70 11.60
CA PRO A 148 -14.21 1.40 11.93
C PRO A 148 -14.96 0.80 13.13
N ASN A 149 -14.81 -0.50 13.38
CA ASN A 149 -15.44 -1.22 14.48
C ASN A 149 -14.53 -1.37 15.72
N GLY A 150 -13.41 -0.63 15.79
CA GLY A 150 -12.54 -0.57 16.97
C GLY A 150 -11.59 -1.76 17.14
N ARG A 151 -11.39 -2.59 16.11
CA ARG A 151 -10.35 -3.62 16.09
C ARG A 151 -9.01 -3.03 15.68
N THR A 152 -7.94 -3.37 16.40
CA THR A 152 -6.57 -3.01 16.04
C THR A 152 -6.08 -3.82 14.83
N VAL A 153 -5.50 -3.12 13.86
CA VAL A 153 -4.79 -3.69 12.71
C VAL A 153 -3.37 -3.12 12.69
N GLN A 154 -2.38 -4.01 12.59
CA GLN A 154 -0.99 -3.59 12.45
C GLN A 154 -0.68 -3.30 10.99
N VAL A 155 -0.34 -2.04 10.71
CA VAL A 155 0.06 -1.58 9.38
C VAL A 155 1.58 -1.70 9.22
N TRP A 156 2.03 -2.28 8.11
CA TRP A 156 3.44 -2.50 7.78
C TRP A 156 3.84 -1.85 6.45
N ARG A 157 5.10 -1.43 6.36
CA ARG A 157 5.74 -0.87 5.16
C ARG A 157 7.08 -1.58 4.91
N PRO A 158 7.07 -2.84 4.47
CA PRO A 158 8.30 -3.64 4.38
C PRO A 158 9.27 -3.15 3.30
N LEU A 159 8.82 -2.34 2.35
CA LEU A 159 9.66 -1.80 1.27
C LEU A 159 10.24 -0.41 1.59
N LEU A 160 10.06 0.10 2.81
CA LEU A 160 10.34 1.51 3.13
C LEU A 160 11.81 1.92 2.91
N GLU A 161 12.73 0.96 3.08
CA GLU A 161 14.18 1.12 2.89
C GLU A 161 14.64 0.71 1.49
N GLN A 162 13.71 0.34 0.60
CA GLN A 162 14.04 -0.06 -0.77
C GLN A 162 13.95 1.14 -1.70
N ASP A 163 14.89 1.21 -2.63
CA ASP A 163 14.85 2.16 -3.72
C ASP A 163 13.89 1.67 -4.82
N ARG A 164 13.28 2.62 -5.55
CA ARG A 164 12.38 2.32 -6.66
C ARG A 164 13.09 1.53 -7.78
N THR A 165 14.38 1.77 -8.01
CA THR A 165 15.16 1.05 -9.01
C THR A 165 15.30 -0.42 -8.63
N GLN A 166 15.48 -0.73 -7.34
CA GLN A 166 15.53 -2.11 -6.85
C GLN A 166 14.19 -2.82 -7.08
N LEU A 167 13.06 -2.14 -6.85
CA LEU A 167 11.73 -2.67 -7.15
C LEU A 167 11.53 -2.95 -8.65
N GLN A 168 12.02 -2.07 -9.53
CA GLN A 168 12.00 -2.28 -10.98
C GLN A 168 12.85 -3.48 -11.41
N ILE A 169 14.05 -3.62 -10.85
CA ILE A 169 14.94 -4.75 -11.12
C ILE A 169 14.26 -6.06 -10.68
N TYR A 170 13.70 -6.09 -9.48
CA TYR A 170 12.96 -7.25 -8.96
C TYR A 170 11.81 -7.64 -9.90
N ALA A 171 10.98 -6.67 -10.29
CA ALA A 171 9.85 -6.92 -11.18
C ALA A 171 10.29 -7.50 -12.54
N LYS A 172 11.38 -6.99 -13.11
CA LYS A 172 11.95 -7.50 -14.36
C LYS A 172 12.50 -8.92 -14.20
N GLN A 173 13.27 -9.18 -13.14
CA GLN A 173 13.83 -10.50 -12.84
C GLN A 173 12.76 -11.57 -12.69
N HIS A 174 11.65 -11.22 -12.02
CA HIS A 174 10.51 -12.13 -11.81
C HIS A 174 9.46 -12.08 -12.92
N LYS A 175 9.71 -11.32 -14.00
CA LYS A 175 8.79 -11.17 -15.15
C LYS A 175 7.37 -10.77 -14.72
N LEU A 176 7.29 -9.85 -13.76
CA LEU A 176 6.03 -9.33 -13.25
C LEU A 176 5.47 -8.32 -14.26
N SER A 177 4.14 -8.30 -14.37
CA SER A 177 3.40 -7.27 -15.12
C SER A 177 2.74 -6.35 -14.12
N TRP A 178 2.57 -5.07 -14.47
CA TRP A 178 1.88 -4.08 -13.65
C TRP A 178 1.16 -3.08 -14.54
N VAL A 179 0.27 -2.31 -13.91
CA VAL A 179 -0.46 -1.21 -14.51
C VAL A 179 0.30 0.10 -14.29
N GLU A 180 0.28 0.98 -15.29
CA GLU A 180 0.72 2.36 -15.15
C GLU A 180 -0.48 3.31 -15.05
N ASP A 181 -0.68 3.92 -13.88
CA ASP A 181 -1.71 4.94 -13.69
C ASP A 181 -1.22 6.29 -14.27
N PRO A 182 -1.91 6.86 -15.29
CA PRO A 182 -1.56 8.16 -15.87
C PRO A 182 -1.61 9.32 -14.89
N SER A 183 -2.40 9.22 -13.81
CA SER A 183 -2.51 10.25 -12.77
C SER A 183 -1.17 10.52 -12.08
N ASN A 184 -0.29 9.51 -12.01
CA ASN A 184 1.07 9.63 -11.48
C ASN A 184 1.92 10.62 -12.27
N GLN A 185 1.52 10.93 -13.50
CA GLN A 185 2.21 11.90 -14.34
C GLN A 185 1.72 13.34 -14.10
N ASN A 186 0.59 13.53 -13.44
CA ASN A 186 -0.05 14.84 -13.27
C ASN A 186 0.59 15.64 -12.14
N THR A 187 1.33 16.70 -12.50
CA THR A 187 2.05 17.57 -11.55
C THR A 187 1.16 18.62 -10.88
N ARG A 188 -0.15 18.64 -11.14
CA ARG A 188 -1.11 19.41 -10.32
C ARG A 188 -1.20 18.86 -8.90
N TYR A 189 -0.92 17.56 -8.72
CA TYR A 189 -0.83 16.94 -7.41
C TYR A 189 0.54 17.24 -6.80
N ARG A 190 0.55 17.74 -5.55
CA ARG A 190 1.78 18.24 -4.90
C ARG A 190 2.83 17.15 -4.77
N ARG A 191 2.42 15.93 -4.43
CA ARG A 191 3.32 14.79 -4.32
C ARG A 191 4.00 14.45 -5.65
N ASN A 192 3.24 14.43 -6.75
CA ASN A 192 3.79 14.21 -8.09
C ASN A 192 4.71 15.35 -8.53
N ALA A 193 4.40 16.60 -8.15
CA ALA A 193 5.27 17.73 -8.40
C ALA A 193 6.62 17.57 -7.68
N ILE A 194 6.61 17.19 -6.40
CA ILE A 194 7.84 16.91 -5.63
C ILE A 194 8.65 15.78 -6.27
N ARG A 195 7.99 14.63 -6.55
CA ARG A 195 8.60 13.45 -7.17
C ARG A 195 9.31 13.78 -8.48
N LYS A 196 8.70 14.63 -9.31
CA LYS A 196 9.18 14.89 -10.68
C LYS A 196 10.08 16.10 -10.82
N LYS A 197 9.90 17.13 -9.97
CA LYS A 197 10.58 18.42 -10.12
C LYS A 197 11.58 18.71 -9.02
N ILE A 198 11.46 18.08 -7.85
CA ILE A 198 12.30 18.40 -6.69
C ILE A 198 13.27 17.24 -6.41
N LEU A 199 12.77 16.01 -6.29
CA LEU A 199 13.64 14.87 -5.98
C LEU A 199 14.80 14.69 -6.98
N PRO A 200 14.59 14.81 -8.31
CA PRO A 200 15.70 14.66 -9.26
C PRO A 200 16.77 15.74 -9.12
N GLU A 201 16.35 16.99 -8.83
CA GLU A 201 17.28 18.11 -8.62
C GLU A 201 18.08 17.93 -7.33
N LEU A 202 17.45 17.45 -6.25
CA LEU A 202 18.13 17.14 -4.99
C LEU A 202 19.19 16.05 -5.18
N GLU A 203 18.86 14.99 -5.92
CA GLU A 203 19.78 13.88 -6.20
C GLU A 203 20.98 14.33 -7.06
N GLN A 204 20.79 15.32 -7.95
CA GLN A 204 21.90 15.92 -8.71
C GLN A 204 22.82 16.77 -7.84
N ILE A 205 22.27 17.49 -6.86
CA ILE A 205 23.06 18.32 -5.93
C ILE A 205 23.83 17.44 -4.95
N GLN A 206 23.18 16.42 -4.41
CA GLN A 206 23.74 15.50 -3.43
C GLN A 206 23.33 14.07 -3.80
N GLY A 207 24.29 13.29 -4.30
CA GLY A 207 24.05 11.87 -4.56
C GLY A 207 23.65 11.13 -3.28
N GLY A 208 22.60 10.32 -3.35
CA GLY A 208 22.02 9.62 -2.22
C GLY A 208 21.08 10.48 -1.37
N ALA A 209 20.61 11.65 -1.85
CA ALA A 209 19.69 12.50 -1.09
C ALA A 209 18.33 11.85 -0.81
N ILE A 210 17.94 10.84 -1.59
CA ILE A 210 16.69 10.08 -1.43
C ILE A 210 16.88 8.83 -0.55
N ALA A 211 18.14 8.44 -0.25
CA ALA A 211 18.47 7.21 0.47
C ALA A 211 18.29 7.33 1.99
#